data_AF-A0A967LPF9-F1
#
_entry.id   AF-A0A967LPF9-F1
#
_cell.length_a   1.000
_cell.length_b   1.000
_cell.length_c   1.000
_cell.angle_alpha   90.00
_cell.angle_beta   90.00
_cell.angle_gamma   90.00
#
_symmetry.space_group_name_H-M   'P 1'
#
loop_
_entity.id
_entity.type
_entity.pdbx_description
1 polymer ?
#
loop_
_entity_poly.entity_id
_entity_poly.type
_entity_poly.pdbx_seq_one_letter_code
_entity_poly.pdbx_strand_id
1 'polypeptide(L)' 'MDEKEFDLTLTLREGFQFDTEFDGEKMANLLFDEPSPLGEDEGPNAARVLGAAVGNCLSASLLFCLRK' A
#
# COMPACT_ATOMS: atom_id res chain seq x y z
N MET A 1 11.24 1.43 -23.13
CA MET A 1 10.88 1.23 -21.73
C MET A 1 9.37 1.29 -21.73
N ASP A 2 8.67 0.18 -21.54
CA ASP A 2 7.22 0.22 -21.41
C ASP A 2 6.89 1.06 -20.17
N GLU A 3 6.25 2.21 -20.35
CA GLU A 3 5.62 2.94 -19.25
C GLU A 3 4.45 2.09 -18.78
N LYS A 4 4.59 1.49 -17.60
CA LYS A 4 3.48 0.86 -16.91
C LYS A 4 2.73 1.96 -16.17
N GLU A 5 1.63 2.40 -16.77
CA GLU A 5 0.61 3.17 -16.06
C GLU A 5 -0.06 2.26 -15.02
N PHE A 6 -0.33 2.81 -13.85
CA PHE A 6 -1.10 2.18 -12.78
C PHE A 6 -2.08 3.21 -12.23
N ASP A 7 -3.25 2.75 -11.82
CA ASP A 7 -4.33 3.60 -11.31
C ASP A 7 -4.58 3.30 -9.84
N LEU A 8 -4.65 4.35 -9.03
CA LEU A 8 -5.01 4.25 -7.61
C LEU A 8 -6.18 5.17 -7.33
N THR A 9 -7.22 4.64 -6.70
CA THR A 9 -8.34 5.44 -6.21
C THR A 9 -8.33 5.44 -4.70
N LEU A 10 -8.21 6.63 -4.10
CA LEU A 10 -8.35 6.83 -2.65
C LEU A 10 -9.69 7.48 -2.35
N THR A 11 -10.49 6.81 -1.53
CA THR A 11 -11.78 7.33 -1.05
C THR A 11 -11.65 7.63 0.44
N LEU A 12 -11.84 8.90 0.81
CA LEU A 12 -11.95 9.28 2.22
C LEU A 12 -13.22 8.65 2.80
N ARG A 13 -13.07 7.88 3.88
CA ARG A 13 -14.19 7.27 4.59
C ARG A 13 -14.64 8.16 5.75
N GLU A 14 -13.80 8.30 6.77
CA GLU A 14 -14.03 9.13 7.95
C GLU A 14 -12.70 9.50 8.63
N GLY A 15 -12.61 10.67 9.27
CA GLY A 15 -11.37 11.08 9.94
C GLY A 15 -10.14 11.07 9.01
N PHE A 16 -9.12 10.28 9.38
CA PHE A 16 -7.91 10.03 8.57
C PHE A 16 -7.93 8.66 7.89
N GLN A 17 -9.11 8.05 7.74
CA GLN A 17 -9.27 6.75 7.11
C GLN A 17 -9.50 6.85 5.61
N PHE A 18 -8.71 6.12 4.83
CA PHE A 18 -8.82 6.06 3.37
C PHE A 18 -8.94 4.62 2.89
N ASP A 19 -10.01 4.32 2.15
CA ASP A 19 -10.11 3.09 1.38
C ASP A 19 -9.37 3.28 0.05
N THR A 20 -8.37 2.42 -0.21
CA THR A 20 -7.57 2.46 -1.43
C THR A 20 -7.86 1.27 -2.33
N GLU A 21 -8.21 1.55 -3.57
CA GLU A 21 -8.43 0.59 -4.65
C GLU A 21 -7.24 0.64 -5.64
N PHE A 22 -6.74 -0.53 -6.04
CA PHE A 22 -5.59 -0.69 -6.94
C PHE A 22 -6.06 -1.23 -8.29
N ASP A 23 -5.75 -0.51 -9.38
CA ASP A 23 -5.91 -0.91 -10.78
C ASP A 23 -7.31 -1.42 -11.18
N GLY A 24 -8.36 -1.04 -10.43
CA GLY A 24 -9.72 -1.55 -10.64
C GLY A 24 -9.84 -3.08 -10.51
N GLU A 25 -8.85 -3.73 -9.89
CA GLU A 25 -8.84 -5.18 -9.73
C GLU A 25 -9.88 -5.62 -8.69
N LYS A 26 -10.35 -6.87 -8.79
CA LYS A 26 -11.20 -7.50 -7.76
C LYS A 26 -10.39 -7.90 -6.52
N MET A 27 -9.64 -6.96 -5.95
CA MET A 27 -9.01 -7.10 -4.63
C MET A 27 -9.84 -6.38 -3.57
N ALA A 28 -9.64 -6.78 -2.32
CA ALA A 28 -10.18 -6.03 -1.19
C ALA A 28 -9.44 -4.69 -1.08
N ASN A 29 -10.19 -3.62 -0.83
CA ASN A 29 -9.61 -2.29 -0.62
C ASN A 29 -8.67 -2.32 0.60
N LEU A 30 -7.57 -1.58 0.49
CA LEU A 30 -6.66 -1.35 1.61
C LEU A 30 -7.14 -0.14 2.40
N LEU A 31 -7.54 -0.36 3.66
CA LEU A 31 -7.82 0.71 4.60
C LEU A 31 -6.50 1.27 5.15
N PHE A 32 -6.24 2.55 4.91
CA PHE A 32 -5.24 3.31 5.64
C PHE A 32 -5.90 3.98 6.82
N ASP A 33 -5.22 3.99 7.96
CA ASP A 33 -5.57 4.84 9.10
C ASP A 33 -4.30 5.32 9.78
N GLU A 34 -4.34 6.52 10.36
CA GLU A 34 -3.26 7.00 11.19
C GLU A 34 -3.39 6.43 12.60
N PRO A 35 -2.28 6.23 13.34
CA PRO A 35 -2.37 5.85 14.72
C PRO A 35 -2.86 7.03 15.57
N SER A 36 -3.29 6.72 16.80
CA SER A 36 -3.56 7.73 17.81
C SER A 36 -2.37 8.71 17.97
N PRO A 37 -2.60 10.03 18.12
CA PRO A 37 -3.88 10.70 18.38
C PRO A 37 -4.65 11.18 17.13
N LEU A 38 -4.17 10.88 15.92
CA LEU A 38 -4.77 11.40 14.70
C LEU A 38 -5.90 10.53 14.17
N GLY A 39 -5.69 9.21 14.16
CA GLY A 39 -6.71 8.24 13.76
C GLY A 39 -6.91 7.17 14.84
N GLU A 40 -7.60 6.12 14.44
CA GLU A 40 -8.07 5.06 15.34
C GLU A 40 -7.18 3.79 15.26
N ASP A 41 -6.09 3.82 14.47
CA ASP A 41 -5.19 2.69 14.21
C ASP A 41 -5.93 1.45 13.64
N GLU A 42 -7.04 1.66 12.92
CA GLU A 42 -7.88 0.60 12.30
C GLU A 42 -7.26 -0.01 11.03
N GLY A 43 -6.18 0.60 10.53
CA GLY A 43 -5.43 0.16 9.37
C GLY A 43 -3.96 0.61 9.44
N PRO A 44 -3.07 0.07 8.60
CA PRO A 44 -1.69 0.54 8.56
C PRO A 44 -1.62 1.97 8.03
N ASN A 45 -0.86 2.83 8.72
CA ASN A 45 -0.54 4.14 8.17
C ASN A 45 0.36 4.05 6.93
N ALA A 46 0.45 5.16 6.20
CA ALA A 46 1.17 5.23 4.93
C ALA A 46 2.65 4.83 5.06
N ALA A 47 3.30 5.20 6.16
CA ALA A 47 4.70 4.88 6.40
C ALA A 47 4.95 3.37 6.51
N ARG A 48 4.07 2.64 7.20
CA ARG A 48 4.16 1.17 7.32
C ARG A 48 3.99 0.50 5.97
N VAL A 49 3.00 0.93 5.18
CA VAL A 49 2.74 0.38 3.85
C VAL A 49 3.92 0.66 2.90
N LEU A 50 4.46 1.89 2.92
CA LEU A 50 5.63 2.24 2.11
C LEU A 50 6.85 1.38 2.49
N GLY A 51 7.10 1.20 3.78
CA GLY A 51 8.18 0.34 4.27
C GLY A 51 8.02 -1.11 3.82
N ALA A 52 6.80 -1.65 3.88
CA ALA A 52 6.49 -2.99 3.40
C ALA A 52 6.69 -3.12 1.88
N ALA A 53 6.24 -2.14 1.10
CA ALA A 53 6.39 -2.13 -0.36
C ALA A 53 7.87 -2.11 -0.77
N VAL A 54 8.67 -1.21 -0.19
CA VAL A 54 10.12 -1.13 -0.44
C VAL A 54 10.82 -2.43 -0.02
N GLY A 55 10.53 -2.92 1.20
CA GLY A 55 11.10 -4.16 1.73
C GLY A 55 10.80 -5.37 0.85
N ASN A 56 9.57 -5.46 0.33
CA ASN A 56 9.16 -6.51 -0.60
C ASN A 56 9.94 -6.43 -1.93
N CYS A 57 10.06 -5.25 -2.53
CA CYS A 57 10.83 -5.06 -3.77
C CYS A 57 12.30 -5.46 -3.64
N LEU A 58 12.94 -5.06 -2.52
CA LEU A 58 14.32 -5.45 -2.23
C LEU A 58 14.44 -6.96 -1.99
N SER A 59 13.52 -7.55 -1.24
CA SER A 59 13.52 -8.99 -0.95
C SER A 59 13.31 -9.83 -2.21
N ALA A 60 12.42 -9.41 -3.11
CA ALA A 60 12.22 -10.06 -4.40
C ALA A 60 13.49 -10.00 -5.26
N SER A 61 14.16 -8.84 -5.29
CA SER A 61 15.44 -8.65 -5.98
C SER A 61 16.53 -9.56 -5.40
N LEU A 62 16.61 -9.66 -4.07
CA LEU A 62 17.56 -10.55 -3.39
C LEU A 62 17.28 -12.02 -3.72
N LEU A 63 16.02 -12.46 -3.64
CA LEU A 63 15.64 -13.84 -3.97
C LEU A 63 15.95 -14.18 -5.42
N PHE A 64 15.78 -13.24 -6.35
CA PHE A 64 16.19 -13.42 -7.74
C PHE A 64 17.70 -13.67 -7.85
N CYS A 65 18.53 -12.89 -7.15
CA CYS A 65 19.98 -13.07 -7.14
C CYS A 65 20.42 -14.39 -6.49
N LEU A 66 19.69 -14.90 -5.50
CA LEU A 66 20.04 -16.16 -4.81
C LEU A 66 19.61 -17.42 -5.56
N ARG A 67 18.57 -17.33 -6.39
CA ARG A 67 17.95 -18.48 -7.10
C ARG A 67 18.42 -18.63 -8.55
N LYS A 68 19.36 -17.79 -8.99
CA LYS A 68 19.88 -17.76 -10.35
C LYS A 68 21.37 -18.00 -10.34
#